data_AF-A0A955T3M9-F1
#
_entry.id   AF-A0A955T3M9-F1
#
_cell.length_a   1.000
_cell.length_b   1.000
_cell.length_c   1.000
_cell.angle_alpha   90.00
_cell.angle_beta   90.00
_cell.angle_gamma   90.00
#
_symmetry.space_group_name_H-M   'P 1'
#
loop_
_entity.id
_entity.type
_entity.pdbx_description
1 polymer ?
#
loop_
_entity_poly.entity_id
_entity_poly.type
_entity_poly.pdbx_seq_one_letter_code
_entity_poly.pdbx_strand_id
1 'polypeptide(L)'
;IIDWAPSLTEMTLFVVMISYFIQFLHDYGVDQVTVQRLMATPTLGGMARATLVNSFISVFVVGLLAFIGLGLYAYVNVGDHPFPDGLNRDEIFPYYIIHALPQGISGLVITGVFAAAMSSVDSGINSLSTIVVNDFVKPLRGREMDEGSDVLLARILVVLFGGFAVGVAFFASTIGDMIKTTQGFLGAFSGPILALFLLGILTKRANFPGWLAGMVCSVGVVLWLQYNTDVHFVYFFPISTIGTFVIGFTTSLLFPSSIQTESNPADV
;
A
#
# COMPACT_ATOMS: atom_id res chain seq x y z
N ILE A 1 7.04 12.62 -24.31
CA ILE A 1 7.51 11.21 -24.15
C ILE A 1 8.07 10.98 -22.75
N ILE A 2 8.82 11.91 -22.18
CA ILE A 2 9.01 11.99 -20.72
C ILE A 2 8.96 13.47 -20.36
N ASP A 3 7.86 13.92 -19.77
CA ASP A 3 7.79 15.29 -19.25
C ASP A 3 8.40 15.30 -17.84
N TRP A 4 9.33 16.23 -17.63
CA TRP A 4 10.01 16.48 -16.36
C TRP A 4 9.45 17.70 -15.63
N ALA A 5 8.57 18.48 -16.28
CA ALA A 5 7.93 19.62 -15.67
C ALA A 5 7.09 19.16 -14.47
N PRO A 6 7.12 19.89 -13.34
CA PRO A 6 6.17 19.64 -12.26
C PRO A 6 4.78 20.08 -12.73
N SER A 7 3.87 19.14 -12.93
CA SER A 7 2.45 19.40 -13.22
C SER A 7 1.58 18.77 -12.15
N LEU A 8 0.65 19.55 -11.61
CA LEU A 8 -0.28 19.08 -10.56
C LEU A 8 -1.40 18.20 -11.13
N THR A 9 -1.71 18.35 -12.43
CA THR A 9 -2.83 17.68 -13.10
C THR A 9 -2.37 16.53 -13.99
N GLU A 10 -1.12 16.56 -14.47
CA GLU A 10 -0.59 15.54 -15.36
C GLU A 10 0.44 14.63 -14.66
N MET A 11 0.47 13.37 -15.09
CA MET A 11 1.41 12.39 -14.56
C MET A 11 2.79 12.56 -15.21
N THR A 12 3.62 13.44 -14.65
CA THR A 12 5.00 13.65 -15.12
C THR A 12 5.98 12.72 -14.41
N LEU A 13 7.09 12.37 -15.06
CA LEU A 13 8.01 11.35 -14.55
C LEU A 13 8.61 11.77 -13.20
N PHE A 14 8.97 13.05 -13.09
CA PHE A 14 9.55 13.60 -11.86
C PHE A 14 8.60 13.42 -10.65
N VAL A 15 7.32 13.72 -10.87
CA VAL A 15 6.28 13.61 -9.84
C VAL A 15 6.05 12.16 -9.44
N VAL A 16 5.92 11.27 -10.42
CA VAL A 16 5.79 9.83 -10.19
C VAL A 16 6.97 9.32 -9.36
N MET A 17 8.20 9.69 -9.72
CA MET A 17 9.39 9.22 -9.02
C MET A 17 9.42 9.63 -7.54
N ILE A 18 9.04 10.87 -7.22
CA ILE A 18 8.92 11.33 -5.82
C ILE A 18 7.79 10.59 -5.10
N SER A 19 6.62 10.48 -5.73
CA SER A 19 5.47 9.81 -5.12
C SER A 19 5.75 8.35 -4.80
N TYR A 20 6.35 7.61 -5.74
CA TYR A 20 6.71 6.22 -5.54
C TYR A 20 7.88 6.05 -4.57
N PHE A 21 8.82 7.00 -4.51
CA PHE A 21 9.87 6.97 -3.48
C PHE A 21 9.26 7.00 -2.06
N ILE A 22 8.29 7.88 -1.81
CA ILE A 22 7.62 7.96 -0.50
C ILE A 22 6.75 6.72 -0.25
N GLN A 23 6.07 6.19 -1.27
CA GLN A 23 5.35 4.91 -1.15
C GLN A 23 6.28 3.75 -0.82
N PHE A 24 7.45 3.66 -1.45
CA PHE A 24 8.43 2.62 -1.10
C PHE A 24 8.98 2.76 0.32
N LEU A 25 9.12 3.97 0.85
CA LEU A 25 9.46 4.15 2.27
C LEU A 25 8.38 3.56 3.18
N HIS A 26 7.11 3.70 2.83
CA HIS A 26 6.01 3.05 3.54
C HIS A 26 6.07 1.52 3.39
N ASP A 27 6.14 1.04 2.15
CA ASP A 27 6.02 -0.39 1.86
C ASP A 27 7.15 -1.21 2.46
N TYR A 28 8.36 -0.66 2.59
CA TYR A 28 9.50 -1.37 3.21
C TYR A 28 9.73 -0.99 4.68
N GLY A 29 9.27 0.18 5.12
CA GLY A 29 9.54 0.68 6.46
C GLY A 29 8.43 0.40 7.47
N VAL A 30 7.19 0.29 7.02
CA VAL A 30 6.00 0.35 7.90
C VAL A 30 4.94 -0.69 7.53
N ASP A 31 4.82 -1.06 6.25
CA ASP A 31 3.85 -2.05 5.84
C ASP A 31 4.12 -3.42 6.48
N GLN A 32 3.10 -3.94 7.16
CA GLN A 32 3.25 -5.13 7.99
C GLN A 32 3.59 -6.38 7.19
N VAL A 33 3.06 -6.51 5.96
CA VAL A 33 3.35 -7.68 5.11
C VAL A 33 4.85 -7.73 4.81
N THR A 34 5.42 -6.60 4.40
CA THR A 34 6.84 -6.52 4.08
C THR A 34 7.71 -6.65 5.32
N VAL A 35 7.38 -5.94 6.41
CA VAL A 35 8.15 -6.00 7.66
C VAL A 35 8.22 -7.44 8.19
N GLN A 36 7.10 -8.18 8.18
CA GLN A 36 7.07 -9.58 8.60
C GLN A 36 8.00 -10.46 7.75
N ARG A 37 8.00 -10.27 6.41
CA ARG A 37 8.89 -11.02 5.51
C ARG A 37 10.36 -10.68 5.73
N LEU A 38 10.68 -9.41 5.97
CA LEU A 38 12.04 -8.99 6.26
C LEU A 38 12.54 -9.55 7.60
N MET A 39 11.69 -9.56 8.63
CA MET A 39 12.00 -10.11 9.96
C MET A 39 12.14 -11.65 9.97
N ALA A 40 11.59 -12.35 8.97
CA ALA A 40 11.82 -13.79 8.80
C ALA A 40 13.26 -14.11 8.36
N THR A 41 14.06 -13.11 7.99
CA THR A 41 15.46 -13.30 7.62
C THR A 41 16.37 -13.12 8.85
N PRO A 42 17.25 -14.08 9.17
CA PRO A 42 17.98 -14.09 10.44
C PRO A 42 19.11 -13.06 10.53
N THR A 43 19.51 -12.43 9.43
CA THR A 43 20.63 -11.49 9.38
C THR A 43 20.29 -10.24 8.57
N LEU A 44 20.86 -9.10 8.95
CA LEU A 44 20.73 -7.84 8.22
C LEU A 44 21.24 -7.96 6.77
N GLY A 45 22.36 -8.65 6.57
CA GLY A 45 22.90 -8.91 5.23
C GLY A 45 21.96 -9.75 4.36
N GLY A 46 21.31 -10.76 4.96
CA GLY A 46 20.27 -11.54 4.30
C GLY A 46 19.06 -10.69 3.92
N MET A 47 18.59 -9.85 4.84
CA MET A 47 17.46 -8.93 4.62
C MET A 47 17.76 -7.98 3.45
N ALA A 48 18.94 -7.35 3.43
CA ALA A 48 19.36 -6.48 2.34
C ALA A 48 19.40 -7.21 0.99
N ARG A 49 19.93 -8.44 0.96
CA ARG A 49 19.96 -9.26 -0.25
C ARG A 49 18.56 -9.63 -0.72
N ALA A 50 17.67 -10.02 0.19
CA ALA A 50 16.29 -10.36 -0.13
C ALA A 50 15.56 -9.15 -0.74
N THR A 51 15.72 -7.97 -0.13
CA THR A 51 15.17 -6.72 -0.66
C THR A 51 15.72 -6.40 -2.05
N LEU A 52 17.04 -6.50 -2.27
CA LEU A 52 17.65 -6.23 -3.57
C LEU A 52 17.14 -7.17 -4.67
N VAL A 53 17.03 -8.47 -4.37
CA VAL A 53 16.47 -9.45 -5.30
C VAL A 53 15.00 -9.14 -5.59
N ASN A 54 14.22 -8.79 -4.57
CA ASN A 54 12.83 -8.39 -4.74
C ASN A 54 12.71 -7.13 -5.62
N SER A 55 13.51 -6.09 -5.36
CA SER A 55 13.50 -4.86 -6.16
C SER A 55 13.85 -5.13 -7.62
N PHE A 56 14.85 -5.98 -7.89
CA PHE A 56 15.22 -6.35 -9.26
C PHE A 56 14.09 -7.09 -9.98
N ILE A 57 13.49 -8.09 -9.32
CA ILE A 57 12.35 -8.83 -9.87
C ILE A 57 11.17 -7.89 -10.12
N SER A 58 10.87 -7.00 -9.19
CA SER A 58 9.77 -6.03 -9.33
C SER A 58 9.97 -5.10 -10.52
N VAL A 59 11.17 -4.55 -10.72
CA VAL A 59 11.46 -3.72 -11.91
C VAL A 59 11.28 -4.52 -13.20
N PHE A 60 11.75 -5.77 -13.22
CA PHE A 60 11.58 -6.65 -14.36
C PHE A 60 10.10 -6.94 -14.66
N VAL A 61 9.31 -7.31 -13.64
CA VAL A 61 7.88 -7.62 -13.79
C VAL A 61 7.09 -6.40 -14.22
N VAL A 62 7.33 -5.24 -13.60
CA VAL A 62 6.67 -3.97 -13.97
C VAL A 62 7.04 -3.59 -15.41
N GLY A 63 8.31 -3.72 -15.79
CA GLY A 63 8.77 -3.48 -17.17
C GLY A 63 8.08 -4.41 -18.17
N LEU A 64 7.92 -5.69 -17.83
CA LEU A 64 7.22 -6.67 -18.66
C LEU A 64 5.73 -6.34 -18.80
N LEU A 65 5.05 -5.95 -17.72
CA LEU A 65 3.64 -5.53 -17.76
C LEU A 65 3.45 -4.24 -18.58
N ALA A 66 4.36 -3.27 -18.45
CA ALA A 66 4.35 -2.06 -19.26
C ALA A 66 4.56 -2.37 -20.75
N PHE A 67 5.47 -3.31 -21.06
CA PHE A 67 5.68 -3.79 -22.42
C PHE A 67 4.44 -4.48 -23.00
N ILE A 68 3.74 -5.31 -22.19
CA ILE A 68 2.44 -5.89 -22.58
C ILE A 68 1.42 -4.78 -22.86
N GLY A 69 1.34 -3.75 -22.01
CA GLY A 69 0.45 -2.60 -22.23
C GLY A 69 0.71 -1.89 -23.56
N LEU A 70 1.98 -1.67 -23.92
CA LEU A 70 2.37 -1.13 -25.22
C LEU A 70 1.98 -2.08 -26.37
N GLY A 71 2.15 -3.39 -26.17
CA GLY A 71 1.72 -4.41 -27.12
C GLY A 71 0.21 -4.40 -27.36
N LEU A 72 -0.60 -4.26 -26.30
CA LEU A 72 -2.06 -4.11 -26.41
C LEU A 72 -2.45 -2.82 -27.14
N TYR A 73 -1.75 -1.72 -26.86
CA TYR A 73 -1.95 -0.47 -27.59
C TYR A 73 -1.66 -0.63 -29.09
N ALA A 74 -0.56 -1.28 -29.45
CA ALA A 74 -0.22 -1.57 -30.85
C ALA A 74 -1.23 -2.54 -31.49
N TYR A 75 -1.69 -3.56 -30.75
CA TYR A 75 -2.70 -4.51 -31.22
C TYR A 75 -3.99 -3.81 -31.66
N VAL A 76 -4.45 -2.82 -30.89
CA VAL A 76 -5.65 -2.04 -31.22
C VAL A 76 -5.39 -1.07 -32.38
N ASN A 77 -4.35 -0.24 -32.27
CA ASN A 77 -4.17 0.90 -33.17
C ASN A 77 -3.46 0.57 -34.49
N VAL A 78 -2.63 -0.47 -34.50
CA VAL A 78 -1.85 -0.89 -35.68
C VAL A 78 -2.41 -2.19 -36.27
N GLY A 79 -2.90 -3.09 -35.42
CA GLY A 79 -3.50 -4.36 -35.84
C GLY A 79 -4.96 -4.27 -36.31
N ASP A 80 -5.61 -3.10 -36.16
CA ASP A 80 -7.03 -2.87 -36.48
C ASP A 80 -7.97 -3.86 -35.76
N HIS A 81 -7.68 -4.12 -34.49
CA HIS A 81 -8.48 -4.97 -33.60
C HIS A 81 -9.08 -4.13 -32.48
N PRO A 82 -10.11 -3.31 -32.74
CA PRO A 82 -10.73 -2.49 -31.72
C PRO A 82 -11.39 -3.36 -30.65
N PHE A 83 -11.25 -2.93 -29.39
CA PHE A 83 -12.03 -3.50 -28.29
C PHE A 83 -13.49 -3.04 -28.38
N PRO A 84 -14.43 -3.80 -27.77
CA PRO A 84 -15.84 -3.39 -27.71
C PRO A 84 -16.03 -2.01 -27.08
N ASP A 85 -17.01 -1.27 -27.58
CA ASP A 85 -17.40 0.01 -27.00
C ASP A 85 -17.83 -0.15 -25.54
N GLY A 86 -17.33 0.72 -24.67
CA GLY A 86 -17.68 0.72 -23.24
C GLY A 86 -16.91 -0.28 -22.37
N LEU A 87 -15.90 -0.97 -22.92
CA LEU A 87 -15.01 -1.82 -22.11
C LEU A 87 -14.24 -0.98 -21.08
N ASN A 88 -14.27 -1.37 -19.81
CA ASN A 88 -13.53 -0.66 -18.77
C ASN A 88 -12.03 -0.85 -18.96
N ARG A 89 -11.23 0.14 -18.54
CA ARG A 89 -9.75 0.08 -18.67
C ARG A 89 -9.15 -1.15 -17.99
N ASP A 90 -9.70 -1.53 -16.84
CA ASP A 90 -9.25 -2.67 -16.04
C ASP A 90 -9.62 -4.03 -16.68
N GLU A 91 -10.56 -4.04 -17.64
CA GLU A 91 -11.04 -5.25 -18.32
C GLU A 91 -10.28 -5.55 -19.63
N ILE A 92 -9.50 -4.59 -20.14
CA ILE A 92 -8.78 -4.71 -21.42
C ILE A 92 -7.85 -5.93 -21.44
N PHE A 93 -7.02 -6.08 -20.41
CA PHE A 93 -6.05 -7.18 -20.37
C PHE A 93 -6.72 -8.55 -20.21
N PRO A 94 -7.67 -8.75 -19.28
CA PRO A 94 -8.49 -9.97 -19.22
C PRO A 94 -9.20 -10.29 -20.54
N TYR A 95 -9.78 -9.28 -21.20
CA TYR A 95 -10.47 -9.47 -22.48
C TYR A 95 -9.51 -10.01 -23.54
N TYR A 96 -8.32 -9.45 -23.66
CA TYR A 96 -7.29 -9.92 -24.59
C TYR A 96 -6.85 -11.36 -24.30
N ILE A 97 -6.65 -11.71 -23.03
CA ILE A 97 -6.26 -13.07 -22.62
C ILE A 97 -7.28 -14.11 -23.09
N ILE A 98 -8.58 -13.80 -22.99
CA ILE A 98 -9.66 -14.73 -23.31
C ILE A 98 -9.87 -14.85 -24.83
N HIS A 99 -9.79 -13.74 -25.57
CA HIS A 99 -10.23 -13.69 -26.97
C HIS A 99 -9.09 -13.78 -27.99
N ALA A 100 -7.87 -13.37 -27.63
CA ALA A 100 -6.75 -13.28 -28.58
C ALA A 100 -5.66 -14.33 -28.36
N LEU A 101 -5.50 -14.85 -27.13
CA LEU A 101 -4.45 -15.82 -26.85
C LEU A 101 -4.85 -17.26 -27.26
N PRO A 102 -3.89 -18.08 -27.74
CA PRO A 102 -4.14 -19.49 -28.00
C PRO A 102 -4.58 -20.26 -26.75
N GLN A 103 -5.36 -21.32 -26.97
CA GLN A 103 -5.71 -22.27 -25.93
C GLN A 103 -4.44 -22.86 -25.29
N GLY A 104 -4.48 -23.08 -23.97
CA GLY A 104 -3.31 -23.48 -23.17
C GLY A 104 -2.54 -22.27 -22.65
N ILE A 105 -2.10 -21.36 -23.52
CA ILE A 105 -1.41 -20.12 -23.10
C ILE A 105 -2.35 -19.22 -22.30
N SER A 106 -3.57 -19.00 -22.80
CA SER A 106 -4.61 -18.26 -22.08
C SER A 106 -4.81 -18.81 -20.67
N GLY A 107 -4.92 -20.14 -20.53
CA GLY A 107 -5.05 -20.81 -19.24
C GLY A 107 -3.87 -20.57 -18.30
N LEU A 108 -2.64 -20.66 -18.80
CA LEU A 108 -1.43 -20.38 -18.01
C LEU A 108 -1.40 -18.93 -17.49
N VAL A 109 -1.76 -17.97 -18.33
CA VAL A 109 -1.80 -16.56 -17.92
C VAL A 109 -2.89 -16.33 -16.88
N ILE A 110 -4.09 -16.88 -17.08
CA ILE A 110 -5.19 -16.81 -16.10
C ILE A 110 -4.74 -17.38 -14.76
N THR A 111 -4.14 -18.58 -14.73
CA THR A 111 -3.61 -19.16 -13.50
C THR A 111 -2.55 -18.28 -12.85
N GLY A 112 -1.65 -17.67 -13.63
CA GLY A 112 -0.65 -16.74 -13.12
C GLY A 112 -1.26 -15.50 -12.47
N VAL A 113 -2.29 -14.91 -13.08
CA VAL A 113 -3.03 -13.76 -12.52
C VAL A 113 -3.71 -14.14 -11.21
N PHE A 114 -4.39 -15.29 -11.15
CA PHE A 114 -4.99 -15.78 -9.92
C PHE A 114 -3.94 -16.05 -8.84
N ALA A 115 -2.80 -16.67 -9.18
CA ALA A 115 -1.72 -16.92 -8.24
C ALA A 115 -1.15 -15.61 -7.65
N ALA A 116 -0.95 -14.59 -8.49
CA ALA A 116 -0.49 -13.27 -8.05
C ALA A 116 -1.52 -12.60 -7.11
N ALA A 117 -2.81 -12.62 -7.46
CA ALA A 117 -3.87 -12.06 -6.63
C ALA A 117 -3.99 -12.80 -5.28
N MET A 118 -3.98 -14.14 -5.29
CA MET A 118 -4.04 -14.95 -4.07
C MET A 118 -2.84 -14.70 -3.15
N SER A 119 -1.62 -14.53 -3.69
CA SER A 119 -0.43 -14.21 -2.90
C SER A 119 -0.59 -12.91 -2.10
N SER A 120 -1.17 -11.87 -2.70
CA SER A 120 -1.40 -10.59 -2.04
C SER A 120 -2.51 -10.67 -0.99
N VAL A 121 -3.63 -11.34 -1.31
CA VAL A 121 -4.76 -11.52 -0.41
C VAL A 121 -4.38 -12.34 0.82
N ASP A 122 -3.68 -13.47 0.61
CA ASP A 122 -3.20 -14.33 1.69
C ASP A 122 -2.30 -13.57 2.67
N SER A 123 -1.31 -12.84 2.12
CA SER A 123 -0.37 -12.08 2.93
C SER A 123 -1.08 -10.97 3.72
N GLY A 124 -1.97 -10.21 3.09
CA GLY A 124 -2.71 -9.13 3.75
C GLY A 124 -3.62 -9.64 4.88
N ILE A 125 -4.37 -10.72 4.63
CA ILE A 125 -5.25 -11.33 5.64
C ILE A 125 -4.43 -11.89 6.81
N ASN A 126 -3.32 -12.57 6.52
CA ASN A 126 -2.43 -13.10 7.55
C ASN A 126 -1.82 -11.98 8.41
N SER A 127 -1.38 -10.88 7.80
CA SER A 127 -0.84 -9.73 8.52
C SER A 127 -1.91 -9.05 9.39
N LEU A 128 -3.14 -8.86 8.90
CA LEU A 128 -4.25 -8.33 9.69
C LEU A 128 -4.58 -9.20 10.90
N SER A 129 -4.67 -10.52 10.69
CA SER A 129 -4.88 -11.47 11.79
C SER A 129 -3.77 -11.37 12.84
N THR A 130 -2.52 -11.24 12.39
CA THR A 130 -1.36 -11.12 13.27
C THR A 130 -1.39 -9.80 14.07
N ILE A 131 -1.75 -8.68 13.43
CA ILE A 131 -1.92 -7.38 14.08
C ILE A 131 -3.00 -7.47 15.17
N VAL A 132 -4.18 -8.02 14.86
CA VAL A 132 -5.26 -8.14 15.85
C VAL A 132 -4.82 -8.96 17.06
N VAL A 133 -4.16 -10.09 16.85
CA VAL A 133 -3.72 -10.95 17.95
C VAL A 133 -2.61 -10.30 18.78
N ASN A 134 -1.55 -9.79 18.13
CA ASN A 134 -0.36 -9.32 18.84
C ASN A 134 -0.46 -7.89 19.34
N ASP A 135 -1.18 -7.01 18.63
CA ASP A 135 -1.18 -5.57 18.94
C ASP A 135 -2.43 -5.16 19.74
N PHE A 136 -3.52 -5.93 19.65
CA PHE A 136 -4.76 -5.65 20.37
C PHE A 136 -5.09 -6.71 21.43
N VAL A 137 -5.23 -7.98 21.03
CA VAL A 137 -5.73 -9.03 21.94
C VAL A 137 -4.74 -9.30 23.07
N LYS A 138 -3.47 -9.59 22.75
CA LYS A 138 -2.45 -9.88 23.77
C LYS A 138 -2.26 -8.73 24.77
N PRO A 139 -2.08 -7.46 24.34
CA PRO A 139 -1.89 -6.34 25.26
C PRO A 139 -3.13 -6.05 26.11
N LEU A 140 -4.33 -6.10 25.55
CA LEU A 140 -5.58 -5.82 26.29
C LEU A 140 -5.96 -6.94 27.26
N ARG A 141 -5.57 -8.19 26.96
CA ARG A 141 -5.87 -9.34 27.82
C ARG A 141 -5.00 -9.37 29.08
N GLY A 142 -3.79 -8.81 29.04
CA GLY A 142 -2.88 -8.72 30.18
C GLY A 142 -2.41 -10.08 30.76
N ARG A 143 -2.64 -11.19 30.04
CA ARG A 143 -2.27 -12.56 30.44
C ARG A 143 -1.89 -13.36 29.20
N GLU A 144 -0.79 -14.11 29.28
CA GLU A 144 -0.38 -15.05 28.23
C GLU A 144 -1.39 -16.21 28.16
N MET A 145 -1.85 -16.53 26.95
CA MET A 145 -2.57 -17.79 26.70
C MET A 145 -1.58 -18.84 26.26
N ASP A 146 -2.02 -20.09 26.28
CA ASP A 146 -1.39 -21.15 25.52
C ASP A 146 -1.28 -20.76 24.04
N GLU A 147 -0.10 -20.96 23.44
CA GLU A 147 0.19 -20.58 22.04
C GLU A 147 -0.84 -21.19 21.07
N GLY A 148 -1.35 -22.39 21.37
CA GLY A 148 -2.36 -23.05 20.56
C GLY A 148 -3.67 -22.27 20.45
N SER A 149 -4.04 -21.51 21.49
CA SER A 149 -5.26 -20.71 21.49
C SER A 149 -5.12 -19.42 20.68
N ASP A 150 -3.96 -18.76 20.75
CA ASP A 150 -3.68 -17.57 19.95
C ASP A 150 -3.59 -17.92 18.46
N VAL A 151 -3.04 -19.09 18.11
CA VAL A 151 -3.04 -19.62 16.74
C VAL A 151 -4.46 -19.95 16.26
N LEU A 152 -5.30 -20.54 17.11
CA LEU A 152 -6.69 -20.82 16.76
C LEU A 152 -7.46 -19.51 16.49
N LEU A 153 -7.29 -18.50 17.34
CA LEU A 153 -7.88 -17.18 17.14
C LEU A 153 -7.43 -16.56 15.82
N ALA A 154 -6.13 -16.63 15.50
CA ALA A 154 -5.61 -16.16 14.23
C ALA A 154 -6.27 -16.85 13.03
N ARG A 155 -6.43 -18.19 13.08
CA ARG A 155 -7.11 -18.95 12.02
C ARG A 155 -8.58 -18.54 11.85
N ILE A 156 -9.28 -18.26 12.94
CA ILE A 156 -10.67 -17.75 12.88
C ILE A 156 -10.70 -16.37 12.22
N LEU A 157 -9.80 -15.48 12.61
CA LEU A 157 -9.69 -14.14 12.02
C LEU A 157 -9.37 -14.19 10.53
N VAL A 158 -8.54 -15.12 10.06
CA VAL A 158 -8.27 -15.34 8.64
C VAL A 158 -9.56 -15.63 7.87
N VAL A 159 -10.43 -16.52 8.39
CA VAL A 159 -11.72 -16.83 7.74
C VAL A 159 -12.65 -15.61 7.74
N LEU A 160 -12.72 -14.86 8.86
CA LEU A 160 -13.55 -13.67 8.97
C LEU A 160 -13.10 -12.55 8.02
N PHE A 161 -11.80 -12.26 7.97
CA PHE A 161 -11.24 -11.27 7.06
C PHE A 161 -11.33 -11.70 5.60
N GLY A 162 -11.19 -13.00 5.30
CA GLY A 162 -11.45 -13.54 3.97
C GLY A 162 -12.90 -13.33 3.53
N GLY A 163 -13.86 -13.64 4.40
CA GLY A 163 -15.27 -13.37 4.14
C GLY A 163 -15.58 -11.89 3.96
N PHE A 164 -14.97 -11.03 4.79
CA PHE A 164 -15.08 -9.58 4.66
C PHE A 164 -14.49 -9.08 3.32
N ALA A 165 -13.30 -9.56 2.94
CA ALA A 165 -12.66 -9.20 1.68
C ALA A 165 -13.51 -9.59 0.46
N VAL A 166 -14.17 -10.76 0.49
CA VAL A 166 -15.15 -11.15 -0.54
C VAL A 166 -16.32 -10.16 -0.60
N GLY A 167 -16.84 -9.74 0.55
CA GLY A 167 -17.89 -8.70 0.61
C GLY A 167 -17.44 -7.37 0.00
N VAL A 168 -16.23 -6.92 0.33
CA VAL A 168 -15.64 -5.71 -0.25
C VAL A 168 -15.40 -5.86 -1.76
N ALA A 169 -15.04 -7.04 -2.24
CA ALA A 169 -14.84 -7.29 -3.67
C ALA A 169 -16.12 -7.09 -4.50
N PHE A 170 -17.29 -7.49 -3.99
CA PHE A 170 -18.58 -7.21 -4.63
C PHE A 170 -18.92 -5.71 -4.68
N PHE A 171 -18.50 -4.95 -3.67
CA PHE A 171 -18.64 -3.50 -3.72
C PHE A 171 -17.65 -2.90 -4.73
N ALA A 172 -16.42 -3.40 -4.75
CA ALA A 172 -15.35 -2.93 -5.61
C ALA A 172 -15.68 -3.09 -7.10
N SER A 173 -16.50 -4.07 -7.50
CA SER A 173 -16.95 -4.22 -8.90
C SER A 173 -17.87 -3.10 -9.38
N THR A 174 -18.33 -2.20 -8.50
CA THR A 174 -19.12 -1.02 -8.86
C THR A 174 -18.27 0.25 -9.03
N ILE A 175 -16.97 0.17 -8.73
CA ILE A 175 -16.04 1.29 -8.82
C ILE A 175 -15.53 1.42 -10.26
N GLY A 176 -15.55 2.65 -10.80
CA GLY A 176 -15.13 2.91 -12.18
C GLY A 176 -13.61 2.84 -12.38
N ASP A 177 -12.85 3.69 -11.68
CA ASP A 177 -11.38 3.70 -11.76
C ASP A 177 -10.79 3.13 -10.46
N MET A 178 -10.38 1.85 -10.52
CA MET A 178 -9.85 1.14 -9.37
C MET A 178 -8.54 1.72 -8.87
N ILE A 179 -7.66 2.16 -9.79
CA ILE A 179 -6.34 2.71 -9.45
C ILE A 179 -6.50 4.05 -8.72
N LYS A 180 -7.30 4.97 -9.27
CA LYS A 180 -7.58 6.26 -8.64
C LYS A 180 -8.17 6.09 -7.25
N THR A 181 -9.12 5.17 -7.11
CA THR A 181 -9.80 4.92 -5.83
C THR A 181 -8.85 4.32 -4.80
N THR A 182 -8.07 3.31 -5.19
CA THR A 182 -7.07 2.68 -4.31
C THR A 182 -6.01 3.69 -3.85
N GLN A 183 -5.54 4.57 -4.74
CA GLN A 183 -4.58 5.61 -4.38
C GLN A 183 -5.17 6.66 -3.43
N GLY A 184 -6.46 6.97 -3.54
CA GLY A 184 -7.17 7.78 -2.55
C GLY A 184 -7.19 7.12 -1.16
N PHE A 185 -7.49 5.82 -1.10
CA PHE A 185 -7.46 5.05 0.15
C PHE A 185 -6.05 5.01 0.77
N LEU A 186 -5.02 4.73 -0.03
CA LEU A 186 -3.63 4.75 0.43
C LEU A 186 -3.23 6.13 0.94
N GLY A 187 -3.63 7.20 0.24
CA GLY A 187 -3.42 8.57 0.72
C GLY A 187 -4.11 8.84 2.05
N ALA A 188 -5.35 8.40 2.24
CA ALA A 188 -6.11 8.67 3.44
C ALA A 188 -5.59 7.91 4.69
N PHE A 189 -5.13 6.67 4.53
CA PHE A 189 -4.79 5.80 5.67
C PHE A 189 -3.30 5.49 5.78
N SER A 190 -2.66 5.06 4.69
CA SER A 190 -1.25 4.65 4.69
C SER A 190 -0.29 5.83 4.79
N GLY A 191 -0.62 6.96 4.14
CA GLY A 191 0.19 8.18 4.20
C GLY A 191 0.44 8.69 5.64
N PRO A 192 -0.62 8.85 6.46
CA PRO A 192 -0.50 9.25 7.86
C PRO A 192 0.23 8.23 8.76
N ILE A 193 0.13 6.93 8.48
CA ILE A 193 0.86 5.89 9.22
C ILE A 193 2.36 6.03 8.95
N LEU A 194 2.79 6.22 7.70
CA LEU A 194 4.20 6.51 7.42
C LEU A 194 4.68 7.75 8.17
N ALA A 195 3.87 8.82 8.19
CA ALA A 195 4.20 10.03 8.95
C ALA A 195 4.32 9.78 10.45
N LEU A 196 3.50 8.91 11.05
CA LEU A 196 3.61 8.51 12.45
C LEU A 196 4.99 7.92 12.77
N PHE A 197 5.42 6.96 11.96
CA PHE A 197 6.73 6.31 12.13
C PHE A 197 7.88 7.28 11.91
N LEU A 198 7.81 8.11 10.86
CA LEU A 198 8.83 9.14 10.61
C LEU A 198 8.91 10.16 11.75
N LEU A 199 7.78 10.59 12.31
CA LEU A 199 7.76 11.50 13.47
C LEU A 199 8.42 10.86 14.68
N GLY A 200 8.15 9.58 14.95
CA GLY A 200 8.74 8.84 16.06
C GLY A 200 10.24 8.59 15.91
N ILE A 201 10.74 8.36 14.69
CA ILE A 201 12.16 8.09 14.41
C ILE A 201 12.97 9.38 14.31
N LEU A 202 12.46 10.40 13.64
CA LEU A 202 13.22 11.61 13.28
C LEU A 202 13.09 12.74 14.30
N THR A 203 12.14 12.64 15.25
CA THR A 203 11.88 13.73 16.19
C THR A 203 11.73 13.21 17.63
N LYS A 204 12.07 14.06 18.61
CA LYS A 204 11.89 13.78 20.05
C LYS A 204 10.72 14.53 20.68
N ARG A 205 10.01 15.33 19.88
CA ARG A 205 8.94 16.23 20.35
C ARG A 205 7.55 15.77 19.89
N ALA A 206 7.47 14.83 18.95
CA ALA A 206 6.20 14.29 18.48
C ALA A 206 5.39 13.65 19.62
N ASN A 207 4.08 13.80 19.54
CA ASN A 207 3.13 13.14 20.44
C ASN A 207 1.87 12.70 19.66
N PHE A 208 1.12 11.78 20.26
CA PHE A 208 -0.08 11.21 19.62
C PHE A 208 -1.15 12.26 19.26
N PRO A 209 -1.51 13.22 20.14
CA PRO A 209 -2.47 14.27 19.79
C PRO A 209 -2.03 15.12 18.59
N GLY A 210 -0.73 15.47 18.52
CA GLY A 210 -0.17 16.20 17.40
C GLY A 210 -0.26 15.40 16.10
N TRP A 211 0.18 14.15 16.10
CA TRP A 211 0.03 13.27 14.93
C TRP A 211 -1.44 13.13 14.50
N LEU A 212 -2.37 12.93 15.45
CA LEU A 212 -3.80 12.80 15.15
C LEU A 212 -4.37 14.06 14.49
N ALA A 213 -3.99 15.25 14.98
CA ALA A 213 -4.36 16.51 14.35
C ALA A 213 -3.82 16.61 12.91
N GLY A 214 -2.55 16.23 12.71
CA GLY A 214 -1.92 16.19 11.40
C GLY A 214 -2.62 15.23 10.43
N MET A 215 -3.01 14.05 10.91
CA MET A 215 -3.76 13.06 10.13
C MET A 215 -5.12 13.63 9.73
N VAL A 216 -5.92 14.12 10.67
CA VAL A 216 -7.27 14.63 10.39
C VAL A 216 -7.23 15.78 9.39
N CYS A 217 -6.31 16.75 9.57
CA CYS A 217 -6.15 17.85 8.64
C CYS A 217 -5.72 17.37 7.25
N SER A 218 -4.74 16.47 7.16
CA SER A 218 -4.18 16.02 5.88
C SER A 218 -5.12 15.12 5.10
N VAL A 219 -5.85 14.24 5.78
CA VAL A 219 -6.94 13.46 5.17
C VAL A 219 -8.05 14.39 4.67
N GLY A 220 -8.41 15.41 5.44
CA GLY A 220 -9.36 16.43 5.00
C GLY A 220 -8.91 17.15 3.72
N VAL A 221 -7.62 17.50 3.62
CA VAL A 221 -7.02 18.09 2.41
C VAL A 221 -7.07 17.11 1.24
N VAL A 222 -6.68 15.84 1.43
CA VAL A 222 -6.73 14.83 0.37
C VAL A 222 -8.15 14.61 -0.15
N LEU A 223 -9.13 14.49 0.75
CA LEU A 223 -10.54 14.37 0.37
C LEU A 223 -11.01 15.61 -0.39
N TRP A 224 -10.65 16.81 0.08
CA TRP A 224 -10.98 18.04 -0.62
C TRP A 224 -10.38 18.06 -2.03
N LEU A 225 -9.10 17.73 -2.19
CA LEU A 225 -8.42 17.65 -3.48
C LEU A 225 -9.09 16.61 -4.40
N GLN A 226 -9.43 15.44 -3.87
CA GLN A 226 -10.02 14.35 -4.64
C GLN A 226 -11.39 14.69 -5.25
N TYR A 227 -12.20 15.50 -4.55
CA TYR A 227 -13.56 15.84 -4.98
C TYR A 227 -13.72 17.24 -5.60
N ASN A 228 -12.81 18.19 -5.31
CA ASN A 228 -12.98 19.60 -5.69
C ASN A 228 -11.88 20.12 -6.63
N THR A 229 -10.87 19.31 -6.97
CA THR A 229 -9.76 19.74 -7.83
C THR A 229 -9.37 18.67 -8.84
N ASP A 230 -8.68 19.09 -9.90
CA ASP A 230 -8.13 18.18 -10.92
C ASP A 230 -6.72 17.65 -10.57
N VAL A 231 -6.34 17.69 -9.30
CA VAL A 231 -5.02 17.19 -8.87
C VAL A 231 -4.93 15.69 -9.12
N HIS A 232 -3.85 15.28 -9.76
CA HIS A 232 -3.63 13.89 -10.10
C HIS A 232 -3.49 13.02 -8.84
N PHE A 233 -4.10 11.83 -8.84
CA PHE A 233 -4.18 10.96 -7.65
C PHE A 233 -2.82 10.52 -7.10
N VAL A 234 -1.76 10.60 -7.93
CA VAL A 234 -0.37 10.30 -7.56
C VAL A 234 0.15 11.19 -6.42
N TYR A 235 -0.48 12.34 -6.19
CA TYR A 235 -0.13 13.27 -5.13
C TYR A 235 -0.81 12.99 -3.80
N PHE A 236 -1.90 12.21 -3.77
CA PHE A 236 -2.68 12.01 -2.55
C PHE A 236 -1.85 11.41 -1.43
N PHE A 237 -1.02 10.41 -1.75
CA PHE A 237 -0.13 9.78 -0.77
C PHE A 237 0.95 10.73 -0.24
N PRO A 238 1.80 11.37 -1.09
CA PRO A 238 2.79 12.34 -0.60
C PRO A 238 2.21 13.51 0.17
N ILE A 239 1.11 14.10 -0.31
CA ILE A 239 0.47 15.24 0.34
C ILE A 239 0.00 14.82 1.74
N SER A 240 -0.60 13.64 1.86
CA SER A 240 -1.05 13.13 3.15
C SER A 240 0.10 12.87 4.11
N THR A 241 1.17 12.21 3.66
CA THR A 241 2.34 11.91 4.50
C THR A 241 3.05 13.19 4.94
N ILE A 242 3.39 14.07 4.00
CA ILE A 242 4.13 15.31 4.28
C ILE A 242 3.26 16.25 5.12
N GLY A 243 1.98 16.40 4.79
CA GLY A 243 1.03 17.20 5.56
C GLY A 243 0.92 16.68 6.99
N THR A 244 0.74 15.36 7.17
CA THR A 244 0.61 14.75 8.50
C THR A 244 1.88 14.93 9.31
N PHE A 245 3.05 14.79 8.68
CA PHE A 245 4.34 15.00 9.34
C PHE A 245 4.51 16.46 9.78
N VAL A 246 4.30 17.43 8.89
CA VAL A 246 4.51 18.86 9.16
C VAL A 246 3.52 19.39 10.20
N ILE A 247 2.22 19.12 10.00
CA ILE A 247 1.18 19.54 10.95
C ILE A 247 1.36 18.79 12.26
N GLY A 248 1.63 17.48 12.21
CA GLY A 248 1.84 16.68 13.41
C GLY A 248 3.03 17.14 14.23
N PHE A 249 4.16 17.47 13.59
CA PHE A 249 5.33 18.03 14.26
C PHE A 249 5.03 19.39 14.89
N THR A 250 4.46 20.32 14.12
CA THR A 250 4.20 21.68 14.58
C THR A 250 3.16 21.73 15.71
N THR A 251 2.08 20.96 15.60
CA THR A 251 1.09 20.82 16.68
C THR A 251 1.70 20.16 17.91
N SER A 252 2.61 19.19 17.73
CA SER A 252 3.27 18.54 18.87
C SER A 252 4.15 19.51 19.68
N LEU A 253 4.71 20.57 19.06
CA LEU A 253 5.48 21.59 19.76
C LEU A 253 4.64 22.43 20.74
N LEU A 254 3.32 22.44 20.59
CA LEU A 254 2.40 23.15 21.47
C LEU A 254 2.11 22.39 22.77
N PHE A 255 2.46 21.10 22.83
CA PHE A 255 2.25 20.24 23.99
C PHE A 255 3.58 19.92 24.71
N PRO A 256 3.54 19.64 26.02
CA PRO A 256 4.71 19.15 26.75
C PRO A 256 5.26 17.86 26.13
N SER A 257 6.58 17.65 26.16
CA SER A 257 7.19 16.44 25.60
C SER A 257 6.66 15.19 26.32
N SER A 258 6.11 14.25 25.56
CA SER A 258 5.55 12.99 26.08
C SER A 258 6.60 11.94 26.44
N ILE A 259 7.88 12.19 26.16
CA ILE A 259 8.98 11.27 26.46
C ILE A 259 9.26 11.32 27.96
N GLN A 260 8.71 10.36 28.71
CA GLN A 260 9.33 9.89 29.94
C GLN A 260 10.66 9.26 29.54
N THR A 261 11.76 9.84 29.99
CA THR A 261 13.09 9.23 29.90
C THR A 261 12.98 7.84 30.54
N GLU A 262 13.09 6.76 29.77
CA GLU A 262 13.34 5.44 30.34
C GLU A 262 14.59 5.58 31.21
N SER A 263 14.44 5.36 32.52
CA SER A 263 15.58 5.22 33.42
C SER A 263 16.46 4.09 32.90
N ASN A 264 17.73 4.40 32.70
CA ASN A 264 18.76 3.48 32.26
C ASN A 264 18.71 2.17 33.07
N PRO A 265 18.69 0.98 32.44
CA PRO A 265 18.73 -0.30 33.15
C PRO A 265 20.02 -0.55 33.97
N ALA A 266 20.94 0.42 34.02
CA ALA A 266 22.18 0.34 34.80
C ALA A 266 22.06 0.84 36.25
N ASP A 267 20.87 1.25 36.70
CA ASP A 267 20.62 1.75 38.07
C ASP A 267 19.91 0.73 38.99
N VAL A 268 20.02 -0.58 38.73
CA VAL A 268 19.60 -1.68 39.64
C VAL A 268 20.71 -2.72 39.74
#